data_AF-A0A941N366-F1
#
_entry.id   AF-A0A941N366-F1
#
_cell.length_a   1.000
_cell.length_b   1.000
_cell.length_c   1.000
_cell.angle_alpha   90.00
_cell.angle_beta   90.00
_cell.angle_gamma   90.00
#
_symmetry.space_group_name_H-M   'P 1'
#
loop_
_entity.id
_entity.type
_entity.pdbx_description
1 polymer ?
#
loop_
_entity_poly.entity_id
_entity_poly.type
_entity_poly.pdbx_seq_one_letter_code
_entity_poly.pdbx_strand_id
1 'polypeptide(L)'
;FVGERLPLPQRWKTRYGELSIELYYHDSEEAEAGIAVCKDGTRVLRHISELEDFQHAPWTDRRLSGVIDYPALNLAPGTRSGIVPDERLVGFAAAVLQAEAAVARELSSREEAESARASRDILKQVHKAFVSALNELPANEYLFFDIPKSRAGAGKSADDRQLAAGVLESEQDAAVTVRGAADEDLGQKLLPLTPGPLGAVRITPRNSRREVRTECVLSAAVFDDIGIPLDTEVKCQWHIQEGKGRFVSAAGQQCTVTASEPGHLVISVEATQKSVRVSDQVVVKFVPETGLGKDDSGRGLPSYRLESESGRPWRSRYDVERNEIIINSAHRDFIASQGTPAKHRRYVGKLYAKEVVLINFPHGAPGDVLERLVEITLRTEDVL
;
A
#
# COMPACT_ATOMS: atom_id res chain seq x y z
N PHE A 1 -9.22 -5.66 36.99
CA PHE A 1 -9.55 -5.72 35.56
C PHE A 1 -8.27 -5.97 34.79
N VAL A 2 -8.34 -6.77 33.73
CA VAL A 2 -7.23 -7.02 32.80
C VAL A 2 -7.44 -6.10 31.60
N GLY A 3 -6.38 -5.46 31.10
CA GLY A 3 -6.46 -4.56 29.94
C GLY A 3 -5.88 -3.16 30.18
N GLU A 4 -5.86 -2.35 29.12
CA GLU A 4 -5.40 -0.97 29.16
C GLU A 4 -6.53 -0.07 29.68
N ARG A 5 -6.25 0.74 30.71
CA ARG A 5 -7.23 1.66 31.28
C ARG A 5 -7.57 2.78 30.29
N LEU A 6 -8.85 3.03 30.05
CA LEU A 6 -9.28 4.16 29.24
C LEU A 6 -9.01 5.51 29.96
N PRO A 7 -8.47 6.53 29.27
CA PRO A 7 -8.11 7.82 29.85
C PRO A 7 -9.34 8.73 30.04
N LEU A 8 -10.32 8.27 30.82
CA LEU A 8 -11.57 8.97 31.08
C LEU A 8 -11.57 9.66 32.44
N PRO A 9 -12.33 10.75 32.63
CA PRO A 9 -12.60 11.29 33.95
C PRO A 9 -13.20 10.19 34.84
N GLN A 10 -12.58 9.94 35.99
CA GLN A 10 -13.04 8.89 36.90
C GLN A 10 -14.33 9.27 37.61
N ARG A 11 -14.58 10.56 37.83
CA ARG A 11 -15.71 11.03 38.64
C ARG A 11 -16.61 11.95 37.83
N TRP A 12 -17.90 11.66 37.85
CA TRP A 12 -18.95 12.39 37.17
C TRP A 12 -19.95 12.89 38.20
N LYS A 13 -20.28 14.18 38.14
CA LYS A 13 -21.22 14.79 39.08
C LYS A 13 -22.65 14.57 38.61
N THR A 14 -23.48 14.07 39.50
CA THR A 14 -24.93 13.99 39.31
C THR A 14 -25.64 14.89 40.32
N ARG A 15 -26.95 15.11 40.14
CA ARG A 15 -27.79 15.81 41.11
C ARG A 15 -27.84 15.12 42.49
N TYR A 16 -27.62 13.80 42.55
CA TYR A 16 -27.82 13.00 43.76
C TYR A 16 -26.52 12.41 44.35
N GLY A 17 -25.36 12.72 43.78
CA GLY A 17 -24.06 12.22 44.23
C GLY A 17 -23.00 12.19 43.13
N GLU A 18 -21.81 11.68 43.47
CA GLU A 18 -20.75 11.41 42.50
C GLU A 18 -20.85 9.97 41.98
N LEU A 19 -20.63 9.82 40.69
CA LEU A 19 -20.59 8.55 39.97
C LEU A 19 -19.14 8.27 39.56
N SER A 20 -18.64 7.06 39.85
CA SER A 20 -17.28 6.65 39.52
C SER A 20 -17.28 5.73 38.31
N ILE A 21 -16.53 6.07 37.26
CA ILE A 21 -16.36 5.24 36.05
C ILE A 21 -14.91 4.80 35.95
N GLU A 22 -14.71 3.49 35.87
CA GLU A 22 -13.41 2.90 35.59
C GLU A 22 -13.55 1.80 34.53
N LEU A 23 -13.05 2.09 33.32
CA LEU A 23 -13.16 1.23 32.14
C LEU A 23 -11.77 0.84 31.62
N TYR A 24 -11.71 -0.35 31.06
CA TYR A 24 -10.53 -0.98 30.49
C TYR A 24 -10.86 -1.56 29.11
N TYR A 25 -9.90 -1.50 28.21
CA TYR A 25 -9.97 -2.07 26.87
C TYR A 25 -9.07 -3.31 26.77
N HIS A 26 -9.53 -4.32 26.05
CA HIS A 26 -8.78 -5.54 25.73
C HIS A 26 -8.82 -5.83 24.23
N ASP A 27 -7.67 -6.26 23.67
CA ASP A 27 -7.51 -6.57 22.24
C ASP A 27 -8.31 -7.80 21.78
N SER A 28 -8.73 -8.66 22.72
CA SER A 28 -9.52 -9.86 22.43
C SER A 28 -10.89 -9.76 23.09
N GLU A 29 -11.90 -10.29 22.42
CA GLU A 29 -13.22 -10.53 23.00
C GLU A 29 -13.13 -11.70 24.00
N GLU A 30 -12.78 -11.40 25.24
CA GLU A 30 -12.83 -12.38 26.33
C GLU A 30 -14.29 -12.61 26.77
N ALA A 31 -14.63 -13.86 27.10
CA ALA A 31 -16.02 -14.24 27.41
C ALA A 31 -16.58 -13.55 28.68
N GLU A 32 -15.72 -13.16 29.63
CA GLU A 32 -16.11 -12.47 30.87
C GLU A 32 -16.07 -10.93 30.80
N ALA A 33 -15.77 -10.37 29.63
CA ALA A 33 -15.76 -8.92 29.43
C ALA A 33 -17.15 -8.29 29.61
N GLY A 34 -17.19 -7.16 30.30
CA GLY A 34 -18.41 -6.42 30.56
C GLY A 34 -18.23 -5.32 31.60
N ILE A 35 -19.17 -4.37 31.58
CA ILE A 35 -19.17 -3.22 32.49
C ILE A 35 -20.17 -3.50 33.61
N ALA A 36 -19.67 -3.73 34.81
CA ALA A 36 -20.50 -3.99 35.98
C ALA A 36 -21.01 -2.68 36.60
N VAL A 37 -22.24 -2.71 37.11
CA VAL A 37 -22.80 -1.59 37.89
C VAL A 37 -22.73 -1.95 39.36
N CYS A 38 -22.10 -1.08 40.15
CA CYS A 38 -21.90 -1.24 41.58
C CYS A 38 -22.62 -0.14 42.36
N LYS A 39 -22.93 -0.46 43.61
CA LYS A 39 -23.33 0.48 44.64
C LYS A 39 -22.45 0.26 45.86
N ASP A 40 -21.67 1.27 46.23
CA ASP A 40 -20.74 1.22 47.36
C ASP A 40 -19.77 0.03 47.24
N GLY A 41 -19.23 -0.18 46.03
CA GLY A 41 -18.37 -1.31 45.70
C GLY A 41 -19.07 -2.68 45.59
N THR A 42 -20.36 -2.78 45.90
CA THR A 42 -21.12 -4.03 45.77
C THR A 42 -21.76 -4.12 44.38
N ARG A 43 -21.44 -5.18 43.63
CA ARG A 43 -22.00 -5.40 42.29
C ARG A 43 -23.51 -5.64 42.33
N VAL A 44 -24.25 -4.80 41.63
CA VAL A 44 -25.71 -4.84 41.46
C VAL A 44 -26.07 -5.51 40.13
N LEU A 45 -25.46 -5.04 39.04
CA LEU A 45 -25.61 -5.62 37.69
C LEU A 45 -24.27 -6.16 37.19
N ARG A 46 -24.32 -7.24 36.41
CA ARG A 46 -23.12 -7.81 35.80
C ARG A 46 -22.74 -7.02 34.55
N HIS A 47 -23.74 -6.65 33.76
CA HIS A 47 -23.55 -5.86 32.55
C HIS A 47 -24.50 -4.65 32.57
N ILE A 48 -23.97 -3.47 32.26
CA ILE A 48 -24.76 -2.25 32.16
C ILE A 48 -25.84 -2.34 31.07
N SER A 49 -25.62 -3.16 30.04
CA SER A 49 -26.59 -3.45 28.98
C SER A 49 -27.83 -4.23 29.45
N GLU A 50 -27.86 -4.68 30.72
CA GLU A 50 -29.11 -5.16 31.35
C GLU A 50 -30.15 -4.03 31.49
N LEU A 51 -29.71 -2.76 31.44
CA LEU A 51 -30.58 -1.59 31.35
C LEU A 51 -30.85 -1.23 29.88
N GLU A 52 -32.09 -0.90 29.55
CA GLU A 52 -32.53 -0.61 28.17
C GLU A 52 -31.75 0.54 27.53
N ASP A 53 -31.45 1.58 28.30
CA ASP A 53 -30.69 2.77 27.85
C ASP A 53 -29.27 2.46 27.38
N PHE A 54 -28.74 1.25 27.64
CA PHE A 54 -27.36 0.88 27.32
C PHE A 54 -27.26 -0.38 26.44
N GLN A 55 -28.34 -0.76 25.77
CA GLN A 55 -28.36 -1.87 24.80
C GLN A 55 -27.86 -1.45 23.40
N HIS A 56 -26.78 -0.66 23.36
CA HIS A 56 -26.14 -0.22 22.13
C HIS A 56 -24.64 0.02 22.32
N ALA A 57 -23.92 0.21 21.22
CA ALA A 57 -22.52 0.63 21.26
C ALA A 57 -22.40 2.01 21.95
N PRO A 58 -21.32 2.26 22.72
CA PRO A 58 -20.18 1.38 22.98
C PRO A 58 -20.41 0.35 24.10
N TRP A 59 -21.52 0.41 24.82
CA TRP A 59 -21.77 -0.35 26.05
C TRP A 59 -21.95 -1.86 25.84
N THR A 60 -22.31 -2.28 24.63
CA THR A 60 -22.41 -3.69 24.22
C THR A 60 -21.09 -4.28 23.71
N ASP A 61 -20.02 -3.48 23.61
CA ASP A 61 -18.72 -3.94 23.10
C ASP A 61 -18.04 -4.88 24.11
N ARG A 62 -17.76 -6.12 23.70
CA ARG A 62 -17.10 -7.13 24.54
C ARG A 62 -15.60 -6.91 24.68
N ARG A 63 -15.04 -5.89 24.04
CA ARG A 63 -13.66 -5.43 24.27
C ARG A 63 -13.57 -4.41 25.41
N LEU A 64 -14.70 -4.04 26.02
CA LEU A 64 -14.75 -3.22 27.21
C LEU A 64 -15.05 -4.03 28.47
N SER A 65 -14.29 -3.77 29.52
CA SER A 65 -14.59 -4.23 30.88
C SER A 65 -14.40 -3.12 31.88
N GLY A 66 -15.08 -3.21 33.02
CA GLY A 66 -14.92 -2.21 34.06
C GLY A 66 -16.03 -2.21 35.07
N VAL A 67 -16.04 -1.15 35.88
CA VAL A 67 -17.05 -0.89 36.90
C VAL A 67 -17.50 0.55 36.82
N ILE A 68 -18.82 0.72 36.96
CA ILE A 68 -19.44 1.99 37.26
C ILE A 68 -20.04 1.89 38.65
N ASP A 69 -19.50 2.65 39.61
CA ASP A 69 -20.02 2.70 40.98
C ASP A 69 -20.83 3.96 41.19
N TYR A 70 -22.08 3.80 41.62
CA TYR A 70 -22.96 4.90 41.96
C TYR A 70 -23.67 4.64 43.29
N PRO A 71 -23.11 5.15 44.42
CA PRO A 71 -23.68 4.99 45.76
C PRO A 71 -25.14 5.44 45.91
N ALA A 72 -25.58 6.37 45.09
CA ALA A 72 -26.93 6.94 45.17
C ALA A 72 -28.02 6.02 44.58
N LEU A 73 -27.72 4.87 43.96
CA LEU A 73 -28.75 3.97 43.43
C LEU A 73 -29.69 3.42 44.51
N ASN A 74 -30.98 3.36 44.19
CA ASN A 74 -31.97 2.67 45.02
C ASN A 74 -32.19 1.25 44.50
N LEU A 75 -32.16 0.28 45.41
CA LEU A 75 -32.37 -1.14 45.11
C LEU A 75 -33.74 -1.58 45.60
N ALA A 76 -34.39 -2.44 44.83
CA ALA A 76 -35.68 -3.00 45.17
C ALA A 76 -35.56 -3.88 46.45
N PRO A 77 -36.48 -3.76 47.42
CA PRO A 77 -36.45 -4.56 48.63
C PRO A 77 -36.48 -6.06 48.31
N GLY A 78 -35.61 -6.85 48.96
CA GLY A 78 -35.59 -8.32 48.82
C GLY A 78 -34.77 -8.88 47.65
N THR A 79 -34.28 -8.04 46.73
CA THR A 79 -33.38 -8.47 45.64
C THR A 79 -32.09 -7.65 45.63
N ARG A 80 -30.92 -8.29 45.55
CA ARG A 80 -29.63 -7.59 45.47
C ARG A 80 -29.31 -6.99 44.10
N SER A 81 -30.14 -7.26 43.09
CA SER A 81 -29.91 -6.92 41.68
C SER A 81 -30.98 -6.03 41.06
N GLY A 82 -32.17 -5.90 41.67
CA GLY A 82 -33.23 -5.04 41.13
C GLY A 82 -32.95 -3.57 41.43
N ILE A 83 -32.73 -2.75 40.41
CA ILE A 83 -32.63 -1.28 40.56
C ILE A 83 -34.04 -0.69 40.47
N VAL A 84 -34.37 0.25 41.35
CA VAL A 84 -35.66 0.96 41.32
C VAL A 84 -35.65 1.99 40.18
N PRO A 85 -36.66 2.01 39.29
CA PRO A 85 -36.76 2.99 38.21
C PRO A 85 -37.23 4.35 38.74
N ASP A 86 -36.32 5.10 39.37
CA ASP A 86 -36.58 6.40 39.98
C ASP A 86 -35.73 7.53 39.37
N GLU A 87 -35.87 8.75 39.91
CA GLU A 87 -35.08 9.91 39.47
C GLU A 87 -33.56 9.70 39.61
N ARG A 88 -33.12 8.79 40.48
CA ARG A 88 -31.69 8.50 40.69
C ARG A 88 -31.14 7.60 39.61
N LEU A 89 -31.93 6.61 39.15
CA LEU A 89 -31.59 5.85 37.94
C LEU A 89 -31.54 6.77 36.72
N VAL A 90 -32.48 7.71 36.59
CA VAL A 90 -32.44 8.72 35.51
C VAL A 90 -31.18 9.59 35.61
N GLY A 91 -30.80 10.02 36.82
CA GLY A 91 -29.57 10.78 37.05
C GLY A 91 -28.29 10.00 36.77
N PHE A 92 -28.27 8.70 37.10
CA PHE A 92 -27.22 7.76 36.71
C PHE A 92 -27.11 7.68 35.20
N ALA A 93 -28.23 7.41 34.52
CA ALA A 93 -28.26 7.24 33.07
C ALA A 93 -27.73 8.49 32.36
N ALA A 94 -28.20 9.67 32.75
CA ALA A 94 -27.74 10.93 32.20
C ALA A 94 -26.22 11.16 32.34
N ALA A 95 -25.62 10.75 33.46
CA ALA A 95 -24.18 10.89 33.66
C ALA A 95 -23.35 9.88 32.89
N VAL A 96 -23.82 8.63 32.78
CA VAL A 96 -23.16 7.60 31.96
C VAL A 96 -23.25 7.98 30.46
N LEU A 97 -24.39 8.47 29.99
CA LEU A 97 -24.56 8.97 28.63
C LEU A 97 -23.63 10.17 28.32
N GLN A 98 -23.31 11.02 29.30
CA GLN A 98 -22.28 12.06 29.10
C GLN A 98 -20.88 11.48 28.88
N ALA A 99 -20.57 10.34 29.51
CA ALA A 99 -19.29 9.65 29.31
C ALA A 99 -19.24 8.90 27.97
N GLU A 100 -20.40 8.55 27.40
CA GLU A 100 -20.52 7.76 26.17
C GLU A 100 -19.71 8.33 25.00
N ALA A 101 -19.85 9.63 24.72
CA ALA A 101 -19.13 10.28 23.64
C ALA A 101 -17.61 10.28 23.84
N ALA A 102 -17.13 10.21 25.08
CA ALA A 102 -15.70 10.05 25.37
C ALA A 102 -15.25 8.59 25.15
N VAL A 103 -16.02 7.61 25.61
CA VAL A 103 -15.74 6.18 25.40
C VAL A 103 -15.72 5.84 23.90
N ALA A 104 -16.73 6.28 23.15
CA ALA A 104 -16.83 6.02 21.72
C ALA A 104 -15.64 6.60 20.94
N ARG A 105 -15.22 7.84 21.27
CA ARG A 105 -14.03 8.45 20.64
C ARG A 105 -12.74 7.68 20.93
N GLU A 106 -12.57 7.22 22.17
CA GLU A 106 -11.40 6.44 22.58
C GLU A 106 -11.32 5.07 21.88
N LEU A 107 -12.47 4.42 21.66
CA LEU A 107 -12.55 3.19 20.88
C LEU A 107 -12.24 3.44 19.40
N SER A 108 -12.89 4.41 18.77
CA SER A 108 -12.67 4.73 17.36
C SER A 108 -11.21 5.11 17.08
N SER A 109 -10.59 5.90 17.95
CA SER A 109 -9.16 6.26 17.85
C SER A 109 -8.25 5.03 17.89
N ARG A 110 -8.56 4.03 18.72
CA ARG A 110 -7.80 2.77 18.79
C ARG A 110 -7.98 1.92 17.54
N GLU A 111 -9.20 1.79 17.05
CA GLU A 111 -9.50 1.07 15.81
C GLU A 111 -8.81 1.73 14.59
N GLU A 112 -8.82 3.06 14.52
CA GLU A 112 -8.08 3.82 13.52
C GLU A 112 -6.56 3.56 13.63
N ALA A 113 -6.01 3.57 14.85
CA ALA A 113 -4.60 3.27 15.06
C ALA A 113 -4.22 1.83 14.69
N GLU A 114 -5.06 0.85 15.03
CA GLU A 114 -4.87 -0.55 14.68
C GLU A 114 -4.97 -0.75 13.16
N SER A 115 -6.01 -0.22 12.53
CA SER A 115 -6.19 -0.29 11.08
C SER A 115 -5.01 0.36 10.35
N ALA A 116 -4.50 1.51 10.82
CA ALA A 116 -3.32 2.15 10.26
C ALA A 116 -2.04 1.30 10.41
N ARG A 117 -1.86 0.61 11.54
CA ARG A 117 -0.74 -0.33 11.75
C ARG A 117 -0.86 -1.53 10.80
N ALA A 118 -2.03 -2.16 10.72
CA ALA A 118 -2.30 -3.27 9.82
C ALA A 118 -2.07 -2.84 8.36
N SER A 119 -2.58 -1.68 7.95
CA SER A 119 -2.36 -1.13 6.61
C SER A 119 -0.88 -0.90 6.30
N ARG A 120 -0.11 -0.35 7.25
CA ARG A 120 1.34 -0.16 7.11
C ARG A 120 2.08 -1.49 6.96
N ASP A 121 1.69 -2.51 7.71
CA ASP A 121 2.37 -3.81 7.64
C ASP A 121 2.03 -4.56 6.35
N ILE A 122 0.80 -4.43 5.85
CA ILE A 122 0.43 -4.87 4.50
C ILE A 122 1.30 -4.16 3.46
N LEU A 123 1.44 -2.83 3.54
CA LEU A 123 2.25 -2.06 2.60
C LEU A 123 3.70 -2.53 2.59
N LYS A 124 4.31 -2.74 3.77
CA LYS A 124 5.69 -3.26 3.86
C LYS A 124 5.85 -4.62 3.19
N GLN A 125 4.89 -5.53 3.38
CA GLN A 125 4.93 -6.86 2.78
C GLN A 125 4.75 -6.81 1.26
N VAL A 126 3.83 -5.96 0.79
CA VAL A 126 3.65 -5.70 -0.65
C VAL A 126 4.92 -5.10 -1.25
N HIS A 127 5.50 -4.06 -0.65
CA HIS A 127 6.77 -3.48 -1.10
C HIS A 127 7.88 -4.52 -1.17
N LYS A 128 8.03 -5.36 -0.15
CA LYS A 128 9.02 -6.44 -0.14
C LYS A 128 8.82 -7.42 -1.31
N ALA A 129 7.58 -7.83 -1.58
CA ALA A 129 7.25 -8.70 -2.71
C ALA A 129 7.64 -8.06 -4.05
N PHE A 130 7.31 -6.78 -4.24
CA PHE A 130 7.60 -6.07 -5.47
C PHE A 130 9.10 -5.79 -5.67
N VAL A 131 9.83 -5.44 -4.61
CA VAL A 131 11.30 -5.30 -4.69
C VAL A 131 11.94 -6.63 -5.10
N SER A 132 11.46 -7.76 -4.56
CA SER A 132 11.95 -9.08 -4.96
C SER A 132 11.68 -9.35 -6.44
N ALA A 133 10.42 -9.21 -6.87
CA ALA A 133 10.02 -9.48 -8.24
C ALA A 133 10.70 -8.56 -9.28
N LEU A 134 10.86 -7.28 -8.96
CA LEU A 134 11.50 -6.31 -9.86
C LEU A 134 13.02 -6.50 -9.99
N ASN A 135 13.68 -7.14 -9.03
CA ASN A 135 15.10 -7.49 -9.13
C ASN A 135 15.36 -8.67 -10.07
N GLU A 136 14.39 -9.56 -10.23
CA GLU A 136 14.46 -10.71 -11.15
C GLU A 136 14.10 -10.32 -12.59
N LEU A 137 13.42 -9.19 -12.75
CA LEU A 137 12.97 -8.66 -14.03
C LEU A 137 14.09 -7.92 -14.78
N PRO A 138 14.13 -7.99 -16.12
CA PRO A 138 15.04 -7.19 -16.92
C PRO A 138 14.86 -5.70 -16.62
N ALA A 139 15.92 -5.05 -16.09
CA ALA A 139 15.85 -3.66 -15.61
C ALA A 139 15.52 -2.63 -16.72
N ASN A 140 15.62 -3.03 -17.99
CA ASN A 140 15.23 -2.24 -19.16
C ASN A 140 13.71 -2.18 -19.38
N GLU A 141 12.94 -3.11 -18.81
CA GLU A 141 11.49 -3.22 -19.03
C GLU A 141 10.67 -2.54 -17.92
N TYR A 142 11.22 -2.39 -16.72
CA TYR A 142 10.57 -1.80 -15.55
C TYR A 142 11.39 -0.63 -14.99
N LEU A 143 11.41 0.48 -15.72
CA LEU A 143 12.28 1.64 -15.48
C LEU A 143 11.74 2.68 -14.47
N PHE A 144 10.50 2.52 -14.00
CA PHE A 144 9.79 3.60 -13.30
C PHE A 144 10.15 3.74 -11.81
N PHE A 145 10.39 2.64 -11.10
CA PHE A 145 10.79 2.72 -9.70
C PHE A 145 12.31 2.72 -9.63
N ASP A 146 12.90 3.86 -9.27
CA ASP A 146 14.30 3.96 -8.85
C ASP A 146 14.50 3.15 -7.55
N ILE A 147 14.34 1.84 -7.63
CA ILE A 147 14.69 0.91 -6.58
C ILE A 147 16.21 0.93 -6.58
N PRO A 148 16.86 1.45 -5.51
CA PRO A 148 18.29 1.37 -5.43
C PRO A 148 18.64 -0.10 -5.53
N LYS A 149 19.35 -0.50 -6.60
CA LYS A 149 20.03 -1.79 -6.60
C LYS A 149 20.85 -1.76 -5.33
N SER A 150 20.50 -2.63 -4.38
CA SER A 150 21.32 -2.86 -3.20
C SER A 150 22.77 -2.90 -3.69
N ARG A 151 23.65 -2.12 -3.05
CA ARG A 151 25.10 -2.17 -3.24
C ARG A 151 25.61 -3.54 -2.75
N ALA A 152 25.10 -4.63 -3.30
CA ALA A 152 25.60 -5.98 -3.16
C ALA A 152 26.77 -6.11 -4.15
N GLY A 153 27.92 -5.54 -3.77
CA GLY A 153 29.10 -5.56 -4.62
C GLY A 153 30.23 -4.62 -4.21
N ALA A 154 30.31 -4.22 -2.95
CA ALA A 154 31.50 -3.53 -2.43
C ALA A 154 31.78 -3.98 -1.00
N GLY A 155 32.57 -5.06 -0.90
CA GLY A 155 33.44 -5.43 0.22
C GLY A 155 32.84 -5.39 1.62
N LYS A 156 32.40 -6.54 2.12
CA LYS A 156 32.65 -6.89 3.52
C LYS A 156 33.25 -8.29 3.61
N SER A 157 34.38 -8.30 4.31
CA SER A 157 35.35 -9.37 4.48
C SER A 157 34.74 -10.69 4.93
N ALA A 158 35.43 -11.75 4.48
CA ALA A 158 35.45 -13.05 5.12
C ALA A 158 35.70 -12.91 6.62
N ASP A 159 34.71 -13.27 7.44
CA ASP A 159 34.85 -14.11 8.63
C ASP A 159 33.46 -14.20 9.28
N ASP A 160 32.69 -15.24 8.91
CA ASP A 160 31.88 -16.03 9.84
C ASP A 160 31.10 -17.10 9.05
N ARG A 161 31.77 -18.23 8.78
CA ARG A 161 31.09 -19.49 8.44
C ARG A 161 31.77 -20.60 9.20
N GLN A 162 31.40 -20.72 10.46
CA GLN A 162 31.57 -21.96 11.21
C GLN A 162 30.25 -22.30 11.91
N LEU A 163 29.92 -23.60 11.86
CA LEU A 163 28.74 -24.28 12.40
C LEU A 163 27.53 -24.42 11.46
N ALA A 164 27.65 -25.37 10.52
CA ALA A 164 26.96 -26.66 10.67
C ALA A 164 27.39 -27.60 9.52
N ALA A 165 28.27 -28.55 9.86
CA ALA A 165 28.63 -29.68 9.02
C ALA A 165 27.60 -30.81 9.23
N GLY A 166 27.23 -31.50 8.16
CA GLY A 166 26.33 -32.65 8.18
C GLY A 166 26.12 -33.28 6.80
N VAL A 167 27.23 -33.74 6.19
CA VAL A 167 27.49 -34.95 5.36
C VAL A 167 26.27 -35.56 4.61
N LEU A 168 26.23 -35.75 3.28
CA LEU A 168 26.90 -36.74 2.39
C LEU A 168 26.40 -36.41 0.95
N GLU A 169 26.99 -36.73 -0.19
CA GLU A 169 28.26 -37.30 -0.65
C GLU A 169 28.35 -36.92 -2.13
N SER A 170 29.58 -36.78 -2.59
CA SER A 170 30.01 -36.45 -3.94
C SER A 170 29.94 -37.64 -4.90
N GLU A 171 29.58 -37.40 -6.15
CA GLU A 171 30.18 -38.10 -7.29
C GLU A 171 30.64 -37.07 -8.35
N GLN A 172 31.85 -37.31 -8.84
CA GLN A 172 32.66 -36.46 -9.70
C GLN A 172 32.41 -36.71 -11.20
N ASP A 173 32.87 -35.73 -11.97
CA ASP A 173 33.31 -35.77 -13.37
C ASP A 173 32.27 -35.80 -14.48
N ALA A 174 32.14 -34.66 -15.17
CA ALA A 174 32.83 -34.49 -16.46
C ALA A 174 32.73 -33.03 -16.93
N ALA A 175 33.89 -32.42 -17.16
CA ALA A 175 34.02 -31.15 -17.86
C ALA A 175 33.61 -31.31 -19.33
N VAL A 176 32.60 -30.55 -19.78
CA VAL A 176 32.38 -30.24 -21.19
C VAL A 176 32.15 -28.74 -21.32
N THR A 177 33.06 -28.09 -22.03
CA THR A 177 32.93 -26.73 -22.51
C THR A 177 31.83 -26.68 -23.58
N VAL A 178 30.76 -25.92 -23.35
CA VAL A 178 29.80 -25.57 -24.41
C VAL A 178 29.72 -24.05 -24.52
N ARG A 179 30.18 -23.57 -25.68
CA ARG A 179 30.06 -22.22 -26.19
C ARG A 179 28.59 -21.83 -26.33
N GLY A 180 28.32 -20.53 -26.19
CA GLY A 180 26.99 -19.94 -26.25
C GLY A 180 26.14 -20.45 -27.41
N ALA A 181 24.91 -20.80 -27.08
CA ALA A 181 23.80 -20.92 -27.99
C ALA A 181 22.75 -19.90 -27.54
N ALA A 182 22.40 -19.00 -28.45
CA ALA A 182 21.17 -18.24 -28.38
C ALA A 182 20.01 -19.24 -28.30
N ASP A 183 19.20 -19.15 -27.25
CA ASP A 183 17.99 -19.97 -27.16
C ASP A 183 16.84 -19.17 -27.75
N GLU A 184 16.39 -19.65 -28.91
CA GLU A 184 15.29 -19.10 -29.67
C GLU A 184 13.96 -19.46 -28.98
N ASP A 185 13.19 -18.42 -28.69
CA ASP A 185 11.81 -18.48 -28.24
C ASP A 185 10.93 -19.28 -29.23
N LEU A 186 10.53 -20.48 -28.83
CA LEU A 186 9.58 -21.34 -29.54
C LEU A 186 8.16 -21.17 -29.00
N GLY A 187 7.71 -19.92 -28.91
CA GLY A 187 6.29 -19.58 -29.05
C GLY A 187 5.84 -19.84 -30.49
N GLN A 188 4.67 -20.48 -30.66
CA GLN A 188 4.11 -20.84 -31.96
C GLN A 188 4.18 -19.66 -32.95
N LYS A 189 5.02 -19.80 -33.98
CA LYS A 189 5.10 -18.88 -35.14
C LYS A 189 3.77 -18.93 -35.91
N LEU A 190 2.77 -18.19 -35.42
CA LEU A 190 1.82 -17.52 -36.30
C LEU A 190 2.68 -16.72 -37.30
N LEU A 191 2.40 -16.87 -38.59
CA LEU A 191 3.20 -16.34 -39.70
C LEU A 191 3.86 -14.99 -39.34
N PRO A 192 5.18 -14.81 -39.51
CA PRO A 192 5.83 -13.55 -39.16
C PRO A 192 5.18 -12.43 -39.96
N LEU A 193 4.38 -11.61 -39.27
CA LEU A 193 3.81 -10.40 -39.84
C LEU A 193 4.99 -9.50 -40.17
N THR A 194 5.20 -9.25 -41.47
CA THR A 194 6.22 -8.30 -41.89
C THR A 194 5.78 -6.92 -41.41
N PRO A 195 6.58 -6.24 -40.57
CA PRO A 195 6.20 -4.94 -40.03
C PRO A 195 5.86 -3.96 -41.16
N GLY A 196 4.79 -3.19 -40.97
CA GLY A 196 4.39 -2.12 -41.87
C GLY A 196 5.34 -0.91 -41.83
N PRO A 197 5.02 0.17 -42.57
CA PRO A 197 5.77 1.43 -42.44
C PRO A 197 5.63 2.01 -41.03
N LEU A 198 6.61 2.82 -40.64
CA LEU A 198 6.63 3.58 -39.38
C LEU A 198 5.31 4.33 -39.16
N GLY A 199 4.60 3.97 -38.10
CA GLY A 199 3.33 4.57 -37.70
C GLY A 199 3.39 5.32 -36.38
N ALA A 200 4.28 4.92 -35.47
CA ALA A 200 4.43 5.57 -34.17
C ALA A 200 5.86 5.44 -33.61
N VAL A 201 6.24 6.42 -32.80
CA VAL A 201 7.36 6.33 -31.86
C VAL A 201 6.83 6.59 -30.46
N ARG A 202 7.38 5.92 -29.44
CA ARG A 202 6.92 6.04 -28.05
C ARG A 202 8.09 6.10 -27.09
N ILE A 203 8.10 7.11 -26.23
CA ILE A 203 9.12 7.30 -25.19
C ILE A 203 8.71 6.59 -23.90
N THR A 204 9.63 5.81 -23.34
CA THR A 204 9.49 5.10 -22.06
C THR A 204 10.69 5.42 -21.16
N PRO A 205 10.49 5.76 -19.87
CA PRO A 205 9.22 5.92 -19.16
C PRO A 205 8.51 7.24 -19.51
N ARG A 206 7.18 7.29 -19.35
CA ARG A 206 6.33 8.47 -19.63
C ARG A 206 6.31 9.54 -18.53
N ASN A 207 6.58 9.15 -17.28
CA ASN A 207 6.42 10.02 -16.10
C ASN A 207 7.67 9.99 -15.22
N SER A 208 8.86 10.10 -15.82
CA SER A 208 10.11 9.98 -15.08
C SER A 208 10.28 11.10 -14.05
N ARG A 209 10.64 10.74 -12.82
CA ARG A 209 11.01 11.68 -11.75
C ARG A 209 12.43 11.39 -11.27
N ARG A 210 13.26 12.43 -11.19
CA ARG A 210 14.67 12.32 -10.79
C ARG A 210 15.08 13.45 -9.85
N GLU A 211 16.14 13.26 -9.07
CA GLU A 211 16.77 14.39 -8.40
C GLU A 211 17.57 15.22 -9.39
N VAL A 212 17.73 16.51 -9.09
CA VAL A 212 18.75 17.31 -9.77
C VAL A 212 20.10 16.61 -9.75
N ARG A 213 20.84 16.72 -10.85
CA ARG A 213 22.16 16.10 -11.09
C ARG A 213 22.18 14.57 -11.14
N THR A 214 21.03 13.90 -11.13
CA THR A 214 20.93 12.48 -11.45
C THR A 214 20.58 12.24 -12.92
N GLU A 215 20.83 11.03 -13.38
CA GLU A 215 20.60 10.63 -14.77
C GLU A 215 19.23 9.95 -14.92
N CYS A 216 18.47 10.36 -15.94
CA CYS A 216 17.27 9.68 -16.40
C CYS A 216 17.53 9.06 -17.75
N VAL A 217 17.38 7.74 -17.86
CA VAL A 217 17.44 7.04 -19.15
C VAL A 217 16.02 6.96 -19.72
N LEU A 218 15.88 7.34 -20.98
CA LEU A 218 14.66 7.21 -21.77
C LEU A 218 14.95 6.35 -23.00
N SER A 219 14.00 5.50 -23.35
CA SER A 219 14.05 4.64 -24.54
C SER A 219 12.90 5.01 -25.48
N ALA A 220 13.14 4.96 -26.78
CA ALA A 220 12.16 5.18 -27.84
C ALA A 220 11.89 3.85 -28.55
N ALA A 221 10.69 3.31 -28.35
CA ALA A 221 10.21 2.16 -29.11
C ALA A 221 9.46 2.65 -30.36
N VAL A 222 9.74 2.04 -31.51
CA VAL A 222 9.17 2.39 -32.81
C VAL A 222 8.22 1.29 -33.27
N PHE A 223 7.08 1.67 -33.80
CA PHE A 223 6.00 0.76 -34.19
C PHE A 223 5.47 1.12 -35.57
N ASP A 224 4.91 0.14 -36.26
CA ASP A 224 4.08 0.38 -37.45
C ASP A 224 2.68 0.89 -37.08
N ASP A 225 1.83 1.15 -38.08
CA ASP A 225 0.45 1.64 -37.91
C ASP A 225 -0.46 0.67 -37.12
N ILE A 226 -0.08 -0.61 -37.02
CA ILE A 226 -0.87 -1.68 -36.40
C ILE A 226 -0.30 -2.02 -35.00
N GLY A 227 0.87 -1.46 -34.64
CA GLY A 227 1.50 -1.61 -33.33
C GLY A 227 2.59 -2.68 -33.27
N ILE A 228 3.08 -3.18 -34.40
CA ILE A 228 4.20 -4.14 -34.45
C ILE A 228 5.52 -3.38 -34.31
N PRO A 229 6.44 -3.81 -33.41
CA PRO A 229 7.74 -3.15 -33.24
C PRO A 229 8.62 -3.25 -34.49
N LEU A 230 9.37 -2.18 -34.76
CA LEU A 230 10.30 -2.07 -35.89
C LEU A 230 11.75 -2.22 -35.42
N ASP A 231 12.39 -3.33 -35.78
CA ASP A 231 13.76 -3.65 -35.33
C ASP A 231 14.88 -3.09 -36.23
N THR A 232 14.57 -2.66 -37.47
CA THR A 232 15.60 -2.13 -38.40
C THR A 232 15.06 -0.99 -39.29
N GLU A 233 15.95 -0.05 -39.64
CA GLU A 233 15.76 1.09 -40.57
C GLU A 233 15.08 2.38 -40.06
N VAL A 234 14.94 2.60 -38.75
CA VAL A 234 14.37 3.86 -38.21
C VAL A 234 15.46 4.72 -37.55
N LYS A 235 15.57 5.98 -37.96
CA LYS A 235 16.46 6.97 -37.33
C LYS A 235 15.69 7.74 -36.27
N CYS A 236 16.12 7.66 -35.01
CA CYS A 236 15.55 8.43 -33.90
C CYS A 236 16.45 9.62 -33.56
N GLN A 237 15.86 10.80 -33.46
CA GLN A 237 16.53 12.04 -33.10
C GLN A 237 15.87 12.65 -31.85
N TRP A 238 16.66 12.91 -30.82
CA TRP A 238 16.18 13.40 -29.52
C TRP A 238 16.40 14.91 -29.36
N HIS A 239 15.40 15.59 -28.80
CA HIS A 239 15.41 17.04 -28.57
C HIS A 239 14.87 17.38 -27.18
N ILE A 240 15.40 18.44 -26.57
CA ILE A 240 14.80 19.08 -25.40
C ILE A 240 13.97 20.25 -25.92
N GLN A 241 12.66 20.22 -25.71
CA GLN A 241 11.77 21.30 -26.16
C GLN A 241 11.67 22.40 -25.11
N GLU A 242 11.55 22.03 -23.84
CA GLU A 242 11.36 22.96 -22.74
C GLU A 242 12.12 22.49 -21.49
N GLY A 243 12.57 23.44 -20.67
CA GLY A 243 13.25 23.17 -19.41
C GLY A 243 14.78 23.32 -19.48
N LYS A 244 15.41 23.40 -18.30
CA LYS A 244 16.86 23.62 -18.14
C LYS A 244 17.61 22.31 -17.85
N GLY A 245 17.61 21.41 -18.83
CA GLY A 245 18.32 20.14 -18.77
C GLY A 245 19.38 20.00 -19.87
N ARG A 246 20.12 18.90 -19.83
CA ARG A 246 21.05 18.50 -20.89
C ARG A 246 21.01 17.00 -21.14
N PHE A 247 21.32 16.61 -22.37
CA PHE A 247 21.64 15.21 -22.67
C PHE A 247 23.03 14.87 -22.13
N VAL A 248 23.12 13.78 -21.39
CA VAL A 248 24.38 13.08 -21.10
C VAL A 248 24.74 12.19 -22.28
N SER A 249 23.74 11.55 -22.90
CA SER A 249 23.85 10.77 -24.12
C SER A 249 22.53 10.86 -24.90
N ALA A 250 22.59 10.83 -26.22
CA ALA A 250 21.40 10.76 -27.07
C ALA A 250 21.78 10.04 -28.37
N ALA A 251 21.57 8.72 -28.40
CA ALA A 251 22.00 7.88 -29.50
C ALA A 251 20.94 6.83 -29.85
N GLY A 252 20.48 6.87 -31.11
CA GLY A 252 19.48 5.92 -31.60
C GLY A 252 18.21 5.94 -30.76
N GLN A 253 17.78 4.76 -30.34
CA GLN A 253 16.55 4.58 -29.56
C GLN A 253 16.72 4.86 -28.06
N GLN A 254 17.87 5.33 -27.58
CA GLN A 254 18.06 5.66 -26.17
C GLN A 254 18.65 7.05 -25.98
N CYS A 255 18.20 7.75 -24.93
CA CYS A 255 18.85 8.95 -24.44
C CYS A 255 18.95 8.95 -22.92
N THR A 256 19.95 9.64 -22.41
CA THR A 256 20.15 9.89 -20.99
C THR A 256 20.15 11.40 -20.78
N VAL A 257 19.33 11.89 -19.86
CA VAL A 257 19.19 13.31 -19.54
C VAL A 257 19.47 13.60 -18.07
N THR A 258 19.89 14.83 -17.79
CA THR A 258 20.06 15.32 -16.43
C THR A 258 19.69 16.82 -16.37
N ALA A 259 19.28 17.30 -15.20
CA ALA A 259 19.02 18.73 -14.97
C ALA A 259 19.71 19.21 -13.69
N SER A 260 20.23 20.43 -13.70
CA SER A 260 20.92 21.04 -12.55
C SER A 260 19.97 21.80 -11.60
N GLU A 261 18.77 22.13 -12.06
CA GLU A 261 17.75 22.85 -11.31
C GLU A 261 16.45 22.03 -11.23
N PRO A 262 15.68 22.11 -10.13
CA PRO A 262 14.38 21.46 -10.05
C PRO A 262 13.41 22.08 -11.06
N GLY A 263 12.56 21.25 -11.67
CA GLY A 263 11.62 21.69 -12.68
C GLY A 263 11.19 20.56 -13.61
N HIS A 264 10.43 20.93 -14.64
CA HIS A 264 10.00 20.02 -15.69
C HIS A 264 10.94 20.15 -16.89
N LEU A 265 11.33 19.02 -17.46
CA LEU A 265 12.13 18.91 -18.67
C LEU A 265 11.30 18.16 -19.72
N VAL A 266 10.90 18.85 -20.79
CA VAL A 266 10.12 18.28 -21.88
C VAL A 266 11.07 17.76 -22.94
N ILE A 267 11.03 16.45 -23.18
CA ILE A 267 11.90 15.75 -24.12
C ILE A 267 11.03 15.19 -25.23
N SER A 268 11.46 15.39 -26.47
CA SER A 268 10.81 14.83 -27.64
C SER A 268 11.76 13.92 -28.40
N VAL A 269 11.22 12.89 -29.04
CA VAL A 269 11.92 12.07 -30.01
C VAL A 269 11.18 12.17 -31.34
N GLU A 270 11.93 12.35 -32.43
CA GLU A 270 11.43 12.25 -33.80
C GLU A 270 12.02 10.99 -34.43
N ALA A 271 11.17 10.07 -34.84
CA ALA A 271 11.54 8.88 -35.59
C ALA A 271 11.27 9.11 -37.08
N THR A 272 12.26 8.80 -37.93
CA THR A 272 12.15 8.93 -39.38
C THR A 272 12.45 7.60 -40.05
N GLN A 273 11.55 7.15 -40.92
CA GLN A 273 11.75 6.02 -41.82
C GLN A 273 11.38 6.46 -43.24
N LYS A 274 12.38 6.49 -44.15
CA LYS A 274 12.23 7.00 -45.52
C LYS A 274 11.62 8.42 -45.53
N SER A 275 10.35 8.58 -45.93
CA SER A 275 9.62 9.85 -45.95
C SER A 275 8.66 10.06 -44.78
N VAL A 276 8.44 9.04 -43.95
CA VAL A 276 7.50 9.10 -42.83
C VAL A 276 8.24 9.58 -41.58
N ARG A 277 7.62 10.53 -40.88
CA ARG A 277 8.13 11.12 -39.64
C ARG A 277 7.04 11.10 -38.60
N VAL A 278 7.37 10.59 -37.44
CA VAL A 278 6.48 10.56 -36.28
C VAL A 278 7.26 11.03 -35.07
N SER A 279 6.58 11.74 -34.18
CA SER A 279 7.20 12.32 -33.00
C SER A 279 6.43 11.96 -31.75
N ASP A 280 7.14 11.89 -30.64
CA ASP A 280 6.54 11.70 -29.33
C ASP A 280 7.22 12.59 -28.29
N GLN A 281 6.51 12.90 -27.21
CA GLN A 281 6.96 13.80 -26.16
C GLN A 281 6.73 13.25 -24.76
N VAL A 282 7.64 13.58 -23.85
CA VAL A 282 7.57 13.17 -22.45
C VAL A 282 8.02 14.30 -21.53
N VAL A 283 7.44 14.34 -20.33
CA VAL A 283 7.85 15.27 -19.27
C VAL A 283 8.63 14.50 -18.21
N VAL A 284 9.86 14.95 -17.94
CA VAL A 284 10.70 14.45 -16.84
C VAL A 284 10.71 15.49 -15.72
N LYS A 285 10.33 15.10 -14.51
CA LYS A 285 10.29 15.98 -13.34
C LYS A 285 11.57 15.85 -12.53
N PHE A 286 12.36 16.91 -12.47
CA PHE A 286 13.51 17.00 -11.59
C PHE A 286 13.13 17.68 -10.27
N VAL A 287 13.42 17.02 -9.14
CA VAL A 287 13.12 17.52 -7.80
C VAL A 287 14.40 17.90 -7.04
N PRO A 288 14.32 18.78 -6.02
CA PRO A 288 15.49 19.20 -5.25
C PRO A 288 16.23 18.00 -4.64
N GLU A 289 17.55 18.14 -4.48
CA GLU A 289 18.40 17.22 -3.72
C GLU A 289 17.92 17.25 -2.25
N THR A 290 17.02 16.35 -1.86
CA THR A 290 16.63 16.20 -0.47
C THR A 290 17.70 15.37 0.23
N GLY A 291 18.63 16.05 0.90
CA GLY A 291 19.54 15.42 1.84
C GLY A 291 18.73 14.72 2.93
N LEU A 292 18.83 13.38 2.98
CA LEU A 292 18.48 12.49 4.11
C LEU A 292 17.39 13.06 5.05
N GLY A 293 16.17 13.22 4.56
CA GLY A 293 15.01 13.69 5.31
C GLY A 293 13.79 12.82 5.02
N LYS A 294 13.18 12.30 6.07
CA LYS A 294 12.15 11.26 6.17
C LYS A 294 10.78 11.54 5.50
N ASP A 295 10.70 12.40 4.49
CA ASP A 295 9.46 12.68 3.75
C ASP A 295 9.51 12.03 2.36
N ASP A 296 9.22 10.73 2.35
CA ASP A 296 9.28 9.80 1.22
C ASP A 296 8.14 9.98 0.19
N SER A 297 7.83 11.21 -0.20
CA SER A 297 6.75 11.51 -1.15
C SER A 297 7.20 11.41 -2.62
N GLY A 298 8.21 10.59 -2.94
CA GLY A 298 8.76 10.68 -4.29
C GLY A 298 9.88 9.80 -4.79
N ARG A 299 10.43 8.87 -4.01
CA ARG A 299 11.39 7.89 -4.52
C ARG A 299 10.87 6.49 -4.23
N GLY A 300 11.09 5.58 -5.18
CA GLY A 300 10.73 4.17 -5.01
C GLY A 300 9.24 3.85 -5.19
N LEU A 301 8.89 2.66 -4.74
CA LEU A 301 7.57 2.05 -4.86
C LEU A 301 6.47 2.91 -4.21
N PRO A 302 5.30 3.14 -4.84
CA PRO A 302 4.25 4.01 -4.33
C PRO A 302 3.72 3.52 -2.98
N SER A 303 3.32 4.46 -2.12
CA SER A 303 2.51 4.15 -0.95
C SER A 303 1.05 3.93 -1.37
N TYR A 304 0.16 3.62 -0.43
CA TYR A 304 -1.28 3.66 -0.69
C TYR A 304 -2.03 4.38 0.42
N ARG A 305 -3.18 4.95 0.07
CA ARG A 305 -4.16 5.50 1.01
C ARG A 305 -5.54 4.90 0.75
N LEU A 306 -6.37 4.85 1.79
CA LEU A 306 -7.75 4.40 1.69
C LEU A 306 -8.68 5.59 1.51
N GLU A 307 -9.64 5.47 0.60
CA GLU A 307 -10.70 6.45 0.38
C GLU A 307 -12.05 5.75 0.32
N SER A 308 -13.04 6.26 1.06
CA SER A 308 -14.35 5.64 1.15
C SER A 308 -15.30 6.30 0.15
N GLU A 309 -15.42 5.72 -1.05
CA GLU A 309 -16.35 6.17 -2.09
C GLU A 309 -17.37 5.07 -2.43
N SER A 310 -18.48 5.07 -1.69
CA SER A 310 -19.58 4.12 -1.90
C SER A 310 -20.23 4.29 -3.28
N GLY A 311 -20.57 3.18 -3.94
CA GLY A 311 -21.28 3.18 -5.23
C GLY A 311 -20.41 3.45 -6.46
N ARG A 312 -19.10 3.68 -6.29
CA ARG A 312 -18.18 3.80 -7.42
C ARG A 312 -17.67 2.44 -7.91
N PRO A 313 -17.50 2.26 -9.24
CA PRO A 313 -17.06 0.97 -9.81
C PRO A 313 -15.54 0.73 -9.73
N TRP A 314 -14.75 1.74 -9.34
CA TRP A 314 -13.30 1.65 -9.30
C TRP A 314 -12.83 1.05 -7.97
N ARG A 315 -11.78 0.21 -8.04
CA ARG A 315 -11.14 -0.44 -6.88
C ARG A 315 -9.88 0.27 -6.41
N SER A 316 -9.10 0.74 -7.36
CA SER A 316 -7.90 1.55 -7.13
C SER A 316 -7.65 2.51 -8.29
N ARG A 317 -6.91 3.59 -8.01
CA ARG A 317 -6.38 4.56 -8.96
C ARG A 317 -5.03 5.07 -8.46
N TYR A 318 -4.20 5.58 -9.36
CA TYR A 318 -2.93 6.19 -9.01
C TYR A 318 -3.00 7.73 -8.98
N ASP A 319 -2.49 8.32 -7.89
CA ASP A 319 -2.27 9.74 -7.69
C ASP A 319 -0.80 10.06 -8.00
N VAL A 320 -0.58 10.63 -9.20
CA VAL A 320 0.75 10.92 -9.73
C VAL A 320 1.47 12.00 -8.91
N GLU A 321 0.73 12.96 -8.36
CA GLU A 321 1.33 14.08 -7.62
C GLU A 321 1.94 13.64 -6.30
N ARG A 322 1.26 12.70 -5.62
CA ARG A 322 1.64 12.19 -4.30
C ARG A 322 2.39 10.86 -4.33
N ASN A 323 2.52 10.22 -5.50
CA ASN A 323 3.05 8.86 -5.64
C ASN A 323 2.27 7.85 -4.77
N GLU A 324 0.95 7.95 -4.78
CA GLU A 324 0.05 7.18 -3.92
C GLU A 324 -0.95 6.38 -4.75
N ILE A 325 -1.15 5.12 -4.38
CA ILE A 325 -2.28 4.34 -4.86
C ILE A 325 -3.47 4.62 -3.95
N ILE A 326 -4.54 5.16 -4.51
CA ILE A 326 -5.80 5.33 -3.80
C ILE A 326 -6.58 4.02 -3.93
N ILE A 327 -6.96 3.40 -2.82
CA ILE A 327 -7.80 2.20 -2.78
C ILE A 327 -9.17 2.57 -2.26
N ASN A 328 -10.22 2.19 -2.99
CA ASN A 328 -11.60 2.40 -2.55
C ASN A 328 -11.96 1.39 -1.44
N SER A 329 -11.98 1.85 -0.19
CA SER A 329 -12.30 1.01 0.96
C SER A 329 -13.78 0.64 1.05
N ALA A 330 -14.67 1.42 0.41
CA ALA A 330 -16.10 1.14 0.33
C ALA A 330 -16.48 0.16 -0.78
N HIS A 331 -15.53 -0.23 -1.65
CA HIS A 331 -15.81 -1.17 -2.72
C HIS A 331 -16.06 -2.58 -2.15
N ARG A 332 -17.08 -3.28 -2.68
CA ARG A 332 -17.50 -4.61 -2.19
C ARG A 332 -16.34 -5.62 -2.11
N ASP A 333 -15.42 -5.59 -3.07
CA ASP A 333 -14.28 -6.51 -3.11
C ASP A 333 -13.23 -6.16 -2.04
N PHE A 334 -13.09 -4.88 -1.65
CA PHE A 334 -12.22 -4.49 -0.53
C PHE A 334 -12.78 -5.06 0.78
N ILE A 335 -14.07 -4.84 1.04
CA ILE A 335 -14.77 -5.38 2.21
C ILE A 335 -14.67 -6.92 2.23
N ALA A 336 -14.95 -7.57 1.10
CA ALA A 336 -14.86 -9.03 0.98
C ALA A 336 -13.44 -9.58 1.14
N SER A 337 -12.41 -8.77 0.91
CA SER A 337 -11.01 -9.18 1.08
C SER A 337 -10.57 -9.22 2.54
N GLN A 338 -11.24 -8.47 3.44
CA GLN A 338 -10.89 -8.39 4.87
C GLN A 338 -11.19 -9.67 5.67
N GLY A 339 -11.82 -10.69 5.06
CA GLY A 339 -12.15 -11.93 5.76
C GLY A 339 -10.96 -12.70 6.33
N THR A 340 -9.77 -12.62 5.70
CA THR A 340 -8.51 -13.10 6.30
C THR A 340 -7.36 -12.15 5.97
N PRO A 341 -6.35 -12.00 6.86
CA PRO A 341 -5.21 -11.13 6.60
C PRO A 341 -4.46 -11.48 5.30
N ALA A 342 -4.31 -12.77 5.00
CA ALA A 342 -3.66 -13.23 3.77
C ALA A 342 -4.46 -12.87 2.51
N LYS A 343 -5.78 -13.07 2.54
CA LYS A 343 -6.66 -12.69 1.43
C LYS A 343 -6.62 -11.17 1.20
N HIS A 344 -6.66 -10.39 2.28
CA HIS A 344 -6.62 -8.93 2.21
C HIS A 344 -5.29 -8.44 1.61
N ARG A 345 -4.15 -8.98 2.07
CA ARG A 345 -2.84 -8.68 1.49
C ARG A 345 -2.75 -8.98 0.00
N ARG A 346 -3.17 -10.18 -0.42
CA ARG A 346 -3.18 -10.56 -1.84
C ARG A 346 -4.06 -9.65 -2.67
N TYR A 347 -5.22 -9.25 -2.14
CA TYR A 347 -6.08 -8.28 -2.81
C TYR A 347 -5.40 -6.92 -2.99
N VAL A 348 -4.82 -6.36 -1.91
CA VAL A 348 -4.06 -5.11 -1.98
C VAL A 348 -2.88 -5.23 -2.95
N GLY A 349 -2.13 -6.34 -2.90
CA GLY A 349 -1.03 -6.63 -3.82
C GLY A 349 -1.45 -6.70 -5.29
N LYS A 350 -2.64 -7.24 -5.60
CA LYS A 350 -3.19 -7.24 -6.97
C LYS A 350 -3.58 -5.84 -7.44
N LEU A 351 -4.18 -5.03 -6.58
CA LEU A 351 -4.45 -3.62 -6.89
C LEU A 351 -3.15 -2.86 -7.13
N TYR A 352 -2.14 -3.15 -6.30
CA TYR A 352 -0.80 -2.60 -6.44
C TYR A 352 -0.17 -2.97 -7.78
N ALA A 353 -0.20 -4.25 -8.15
CA ALA A 353 0.29 -4.75 -9.44
C ALA A 353 -0.38 -4.04 -10.61
N LYS A 354 -1.72 -3.91 -10.56
CA LYS A 354 -2.49 -3.23 -11.59
C LYS A 354 -2.03 -1.79 -11.78
N GLU A 355 -1.92 -1.00 -10.71
CA GLU A 355 -1.46 0.39 -10.83
C GLU A 355 -0.01 0.47 -11.30
N VAL A 356 0.88 -0.35 -10.74
CA VAL A 356 2.29 -0.44 -11.17
C VAL A 356 2.41 -0.70 -12.66
N VAL A 357 1.68 -1.69 -13.20
CA VAL A 357 1.70 -2.02 -14.62
C VAL A 357 1.17 -0.84 -15.45
N LEU A 358 0.02 -0.28 -15.08
CA LEU A 358 -0.58 0.84 -15.83
C LEU A 358 0.33 2.08 -15.85
N ILE A 359 1.09 2.30 -14.77
CA ILE A 359 2.06 3.40 -14.70
C ILE A 359 3.28 3.14 -15.60
N ASN A 360 3.78 1.90 -15.65
CA ASN A 360 4.93 1.52 -16.47
C ASN A 360 4.56 1.41 -17.97
N PHE A 361 3.33 0.99 -18.28
CA PHE A 361 2.85 0.71 -19.63
C PHE A 361 1.55 1.46 -19.97
N PRO A 362 1.51 2.81 -19.87
CA PRO A 362 0.28 3.60 -20.05
C PRO A 362 -0.31 3.55 -21.47
N HIS A 363 0.47 3.06 -22.45
CA HIS A 363 0.05 2.90 -23.84
C HIS A 363 0.30 1.48 -24.37
N GLY A 364 0.53 0.52 -23.48
CA GLY A 364 0.60 -0.89 -23.89
C GLY A 364 -0.73 -1.32 -24.49
N ALA A 365 -0.71 -2.21 -25.49
CA ALA A 365 -1.94 -2.82 -25.94
C ALA A 365 -2.59 -3.56 -24.75
N PRO A 366 -3.94 -3.65 -24.67
CA PRO A 366 -4.60 -4.29 -23.54
C PRO A 366 -4.09 -5.72 -23.27
N GLY A 367 -3.75 -6.48 -24.32
CA GLY A 367 -3.15 -7.81 -24.19
C GLY A 367 -1.80 -7.76 -23.47
N ASP A 368 -0.87 -6.95 -23.96
CA ASP A 368 0.47 -6.81 -23.37
C ASP A 368 0.40 -6.35 -21.91
N VAL A 369 -0.47 -5.38 -21.60
CA VAL A 369 -0.69 -4.91 -20.23
C VAL A 369 -1.17 -6.05 -19.32
N LEU A 370 -2.05 -6.92 -19.83
CA LEU A 370 -2.51 -8.08 -19.07
C LEU A 370 -1.41 -9.13 -18.91
N GLU A 371 -0.57 -9.37 -19.92
CA GLU A 371 0.60 -10.25 -19.80
C GLU A 371 1.57 -9.75 -18.73
N ARG A 372 1.86 -8.44 -18.72
CA ARG A 372 2.69 -7.82 -17.66
C ARG A 372 2.06 -7.92 -16.28
N LEU A 373 0.73 -7.83 -16.20
CA LEU A 373 0.01 -8.04 -14.95
C LEU A 373 0.11 -9.49 -14.47
N VAL A 374 -0.09 -10.48 -15.35
CA VAL A 374 0.08 -11.90 -15.03
C VAL A 374 1.50 -12.17 -14.56
N GLU A 375 2.49 -11.66 -15.28
CA GLU A 375 3.90 -11.76 -14.95
C GLU A 375 4.22 -11.23 -13.54
N ILE A 376 3.79 -10.01 -13.21
CA ILE A 376 4.04 -9.42 -11.87
C ILE A 376 3.27 -10.17 -10.78
N THR A 377 2.01 -10.52 -11.02
CA THR A 377 1.19 -11.20 -10.02
C THR A 377 1.73 -12.59 -9.69
N LEU A 378 2.24 -13.33 -10.69
CA LEU A 378 2.88 -14.62 -10.48
C LEU A 378 4.15 -14.49 -9.62
N ARG A 379 5.04 -13.55 -9.94
CA ARG A 379 6.31 -13.37 -9.18
C ARG A 379 6.12 -12.84 -7.76
N THR A 380 4.99 -12.19 -7.49
CA THR A 380 4.68 -11.67 -6.15
C THR A 380 3.85 -12.63 -5.31
N GLU A 381 3.32 -13.72 -5.90
CA GLU A 381 2.36 -14.62 -5.26
C GLU A 381 2.92 -15.33 -4.03
N ASP A 382 4.17 -15.82 -4.11
CA ASP A 382 4.80 -16.57 -3.00
C ASP A 382 5.09 -15.70 -1.77
N VAL A 383 5.20 -14.39 -1.96
CA VAL A 383 5.54 -13.43 -0.89
C VAL A 383 4.31 -12.79 -0.25
N LEU A 384 3.14 -12.84 -0.93
CA LEU A 384 1.87 -12.19 -0.51
C LEU A 384 0.91 -13.14 0.23
#